data_AF-A0A0Q2URE9-F1
#
_entry.id   AF-A0A0Q2URE9-F1
#
_cell.length_a   1.000
_cell.length_b   1.000
_cell.length_c   1.000
_cell.angle_alpha   90.00
_cell.angle_beta   90.00
_cell.angle_gamma   90.00
#
_symmetry.space_group_name_H-M   'P 1'
#
loop_
_entity.id
_entity.type
_entity.pdbx_description
1 polymer ?
#
loop_
_entity_poly.entity_id
_entity_poly.type
_entity_poly.pdbx_seq_one_letter_code
_entity_poly.pdbx_strand_id
1 'polypeptide(L)'
;MTFRPAVKHLSLPEEVQAKWQEAIEEFNALKVQVLIDDDELPENATNVLELERLQTVLEDAPAPSRVYVDGKVYKVKLRKRVSREEYKALMGELEKLGRAWWDRNERVIKVLRYEEAEAGEEVLEVEEIVVAPKEVEA
;
A
#
# COMPACT_ATOMS: atom_id res chain seq x y z
N MET A 1 -24.36 -18.66 -50.65
CA MET A 1 -24.22 -19.59 -49.52
C MET A 1 -23.03 -19.12 -48.69
N THR A 2 -23.26 -18.62 -47.48
CA THR A 2 -22.22 -18.13 -46.57
C THR A 2 -21.76 -19.28 -45.67
N PHE A 3 -20.56 -19.81 -45.92
CA PHE A 3 -19.89 -20.75 -45.03
C PHE A 3 -19.43 -19.99 -43.77
N ARG A 4 -20.08 -20.24 -42.63
CA ARG A 4 -19.51 -19.88 -41.32
C ARG A 4 -18.60 -21.03 -40.88
N PRO A 5 -17.28 -20.84 -40.73
CA PRO A 5 -16.44 -21.89 -40.17
C PRO A 5 -16.89 -22.19 -38.74
N ALA A 6 -17.10 -23.46 -38.45
CA ALA A 6 -17.38 -23.93 -37.09
C ALA A 6 -16.19 -23.58 -36.19
N VAL A 7 -16.45 -22.83 -35.12
CA VAL A 7 -15.45 -22.55 -34.08
C VAL A 7 -15.13 -23.90 -33.42
N LYS A 8 -13.93 -24.43 -33.67
CA LYS A 8 -13.43 -25.58 -32.92
C LYS A 8 -13.12 -25.10 -31.51
N HIS A 9 -13.94 -25.49 -30.54
CA HIS A 9 -13.59 -25.38 -29.12
C HIS A 9 -12.36 -26.27 -28.90
N LEU A 10 -11.19 -25.65 -28.78
CA LEU A 10 -9.96 -26.30 -28.33
C LEU A 10 -10.03 -26.39 -26.81
N SER A 11 -10.57 -27.50 -26.31
CA SER A 11 -10.40 -27.87 -24.91
C SER A 11 -8.94 -28.26 -24.71
N LEU A 12 -8.25 -27.62 -23.77
CA LEU A 12 -6.93 -28.11 -23.35
C LEU A 12 -7.08 -29.54 -22.80
N PRO A 13 -6.20 -30.48 -23.17
CA PRO A 13 -6.15 -31.78 -22.52
C PRO A 13 -6.05 -31.62 -21.00
N GLU A 14 -6.69 -32.50 -20.23
CA GLU A 14 -6.73 -32.40 -18.75
C GLU A 14 -5.32 -32.27 -18.14
N GLU A 15 -4.34 -32.97 -18.70
CA GLU A 15 -2.94 -32.91 -18.25
C GLU A 15 -2.30 -31.52 -18.44
N VAL A 16 -2.71 -30.78 -19.47
CA VAL A 16 -2.24 -29.41 -19.73
C VAL A 16 -2.98 -28.41 -18.84
N GLN A 17 -4.25 -28.66 -18.53
CA GLN A 17 -5.00 -27.85 -17.56
C GLN A 17 -4.41 -27.95 -16.17
N ALA A 18 -4.07 -29.16 -15.71
CA ALA A 18 -3.44 -29.37 -14.41
C ALA A 18 -2.10 -28.63 -14.31
N LYS A 19 -1.22 -28.78 -15.31
CA LYS A 19 0.08 -28.06 -15.35
C LYS A 19 -0.08 -26.54 -15.41
N TRP A 20 -1.13 -26.07 -16.08
CA TRP A 20 -1.43 -24.63 -16.16
C TRP A 20 -1.95 -24.10 -14.83
N GLN A 21 -2.80 -24.86 -14.12
CA GLN A 21 -3.24 -24.53 -12.76
C GLN A 21 -2.06 -24.49 -11.78
N GLU A 22 -1.21 -25.52 -11.78
CA GLU A 22 0.01 -25.54 -10.94
C GLU A 22 0.91 -24.33 -11.24
N ALA A 23 1.12 -24.01 -12.53
CA ALA A 23 1.94 -22.85 -12.91
C ALA A 23 1.32 -21.51 -12.48
N ILE A 24 -0.01 -21.41 -12.44
CA ILE A 24 -0.71 -20.22 -11.91
C ILE A 24 -0.59 -20.17 -10.39
N GLU A 25 -0.75 -21.29 -9.69
CA GLU A 25 -0.60 -21.36 -8.24
C GLU A 25 0.83 -20.99 -7.81
N GLU A 26 1.83 -21.52 -8.50
CA GLU A 26 3.24 -21.19 -8.25
C GLU A 26 3.55 -19.72 -8.57
N PHE A 27 2.94 -19.19 -9.64
CA PHE A 27 3.04 -17.77 -9.97
C PHE A 27 2.37 -16.87 -8.92
N ASN A 28 1.21 -17.28 -8.40
CA ASN A 28 0.49 -16.56 -7.34
C ASN A 28 1.26 -16.63 -6.01
N ALA A 29 1.85 -17.78 -5.68
CA ALA A 29 2.66 -17.97 -4.48
C ALA A 29 3.90 -17.06 -4.46
N LEU A 30 4.40 -16.64 -5.63
CA LEU A 30 5.56 -15.75 -5.78
C LEU A 30 5.17 -14.33 -6.21
N LYS A 31 3.88 -14.00 -6.19
CA LYS A 31 3.36 -12.74 -6.72
C LYS A 31 3.74 -11.55 -5.84
N VAL A 32 3.76 -11.72 -4.52
CA VAL A 32 4.19 -10.69 -3.57
C VAL A 32 5.38 -11.21 -2.77
N GLN A 33 6.53 -10.55 -2.90
CA GLN A 33 7.71 -10.87 -2.10
C GLN A 33 7.98 -9.74 -1.11
N VAL A 34 7.90 -10.03 0.18
CA VAL A 34 8.22 -9.05 1.23
C VAL A 34 9.66 -9.22 1.70
N LEU A 35 10.37 -8.11 1.79
CA LEU A 35 11.69 -7.98 2.38
C LEU A 35 11.59 -6.96 3.51
N ILE A 36 11.98 -7.36 4.71
CA ILE A 36 11.88 -6.54 5.90
C ILE A 36 13.29 -6.03 6.20
N ASP A 37 13.51 -4.73 5.98
CA ASP A 37 14.79 -4.07 6.28
C ASP A 37 14.71 -3.38 7.66
N ASP A 38 13.61 -2.68 7.95
CA ASP A 38 13.32 -2.08 9.26
C ASP A 38 11.80 -2.08 9.52
N ASP A 39 11.36 -2.88 10.50
CA ASP A 39 9.95 -3.03 10.87
C ASP A 39 9.58 -2.34 12.19
N GLU A 40 10.52 -1.61 12.80
CA GLU A 40 10.24 -0.94 14.06
C GLU A 40 9.19 0.17 13.86
N LEU A 41 8.23 0.24 14.78
CA LEU A 41 7.22 1.31 14.82
C LEU A 41 7.54 2.22 16.01
N PRO A 42 7.57 3.55 15.82
CA PRO A 42 7.78 4.47 16.93
C PRO A 42 6.57 4.48 17.86
N GLU A 43 6.78 4.80 19.14
CA GLU A 43 5.74 4.77 20.18
C GLU A 43 4.57 5.74 19.92
N ASN A 44 4.82 6.81 19.17
CA ASN A 44 3.83 7.82 18.76
C ASN A 44 3.26 7.58 17.35
N ALA A 45 3.43 6.38 16.79
CA ALA A 45 2.85 6.02 15.50
C ALA A 45 1.31 6.01 15.58
N THR A 46 0.70 6.71 14.62
CA THR A 46 -0.74 6.79 14.40
C THR A 46 -1.06 6.39 12.97
N ASN A 47 -2.31 5.99 12.70
CA ASN A 47 -2.77 5.56 11.37
C ASN A 47 -1.86 4.50 10.72
N VAL A 48 -1.48 3.48 11.48
CA VAL A 48 -0.59 2.41 11.01
C VAL A 48 -1.29 1.58 9.93
N LEU A 49 -0.68 1.51 8.74
CA LEU A 49 -1.04 0.61 7.67
C LEU A 49 -0.35 -0.74 7.90
N GLU A 50 -1.15 -1.76 8.20
CA GLU A 50 -0.69 -3.14 8.33
C GLU A 50 -0.20 -3.68 6.97
N LEU A 51 0.89 -4.44 7.02
CA LEU A 51 1.49 -5.05 5.83
C LEU A 51 0.50 -5.98 5.11
N GLU A 52 -0.35 -6.73 5.84
CA GLU A 52 -1.34 -7.64 5.26
C GLU A 52 -2.32 -6.90 4.34
N ARG A 53 -2.78 -5.71 4.74
CA ARG A 53 -3.69 -4.89 3.92
C ARG A 53 -3.03 -4.43 2.62
N LEU A 54 -1.75 -4.09 2.69
CA LEU A 54 -0.96 -3.78 1.50
C LEU A 54 -0.79 -5.01 0.61
N GLN A 55 -0.50 -6.18 1.19
CA GLN A 55 -0.34 -7.43 0.45
C GLN A 55 -1.61 -7.78 -0.33
N THR A 56 -2.79 -7.68 0.29
CA THR A 56 -4.07 -7.97 -0.38
C THR A 56 -4.26 -7.12 -1.65
N VAL A 57 -3.95 -5.83 -1.59
CA VAL A 57 -4.04 -4.96 -2.79
C VAL A 57 -3.00 -5.36 -3.85
N LEU A 58 -1.82 -5.83 -3.43
CA LEU A 58 -0.76 -6.27 -4.33
C LEU A 58 -0.97 -7.67 -4.91
N GLU A 59 -1.76 -8.52 -4.25
CA GLU A 59 -2.20 -9.81 -4.78
C GLU A 59 -3.11 -9.63 -5.99
N ASP A 60 -3.93 -8.57 -6.03
CA ASP A 60 -4.74 -8.21 -7.19
C ASP A 60 -3.98 -7.38 -8.23
N ALA A 61 -2.72 -7.02 -7.95
CA ALA A 61 -1.94 -6.20 -8.87
C ALA A 61 -1.70 -6.92 -10.21
N PRO A 62 -1.62 -6.16 -11.32
CA PRO A 62 -1.40 -6.70 -12.66
C PRO A 62 0.00 -7.30 -12.86
N ALA A 63 0.93 -7.02 -11.95
CA ALA A 63 2.29 -7.52 -12.01
C ALA A 63 2.76 -8.03 -10.64
N PRO A 64 3.62 -9.06 -10.61
CA PRO A 64 4.31 -9.45 -9.38
C PRO A 64 5.09 -8.27 -8.81
N SER A 65 5.02 -8.13 -7.49
CA SER A 65 5.59 -7.01 -6.75
C SER A 65 6.56 -7.51 -5.68
N ARG A 66 7.53 -6.65 -5.36
CA ARG A 66 8.43 -6.84 -4.24
C ARG A 66 8.26 -5.66 -3.30
N VAL A 67 7.93 -5.93 -2.05
CA VAL A 67 7.70 -4.93 -1.01
C VAL A 67 8.92 -4.89 -0.11
N TYR A 68 9.45 -3.70 0.16
CA TYR A 68 10.47 -3.47 1.16
C TYR A 68 9.85 -2.65 2.30
N VAL A 69 10.04 -3.09 3.53
CA VAL A 69 9.66 -2.32 4.72
C VAL A 69 10.84 -1.45 5.11
N ASP A 70 10.72 -0.13 4.94
CA ASP A 70 11.77 0.86 5.18
C ASP A 70 11.24 1.94 6.14
N GLY A 71 11.23 1.63 7.44
CA GLY A 71 10.80 2.52 8.51
C GLY A 71 9.38 3.04 8.30
N LYS A 72 9.27 4.32 7.94
CA LYS A 72 7.99 5.05 7.76
C LYS A 72 7.24 4.71 6.46
N VAL A 73 7.86 4.01 5.51
CA VAL A 73 7.24 3.71 4.21
C VAL A 73 7.42 2.25 3.81
N TYR A 74 6.41 1.72 3.11
CA TYR A 74 6.56 0.53 2.29
C TYR A 74 7.00 0.94 0.88
N LYS A 75 8.09 0.35 0.39
CA LYS A 75 8.54 0.52 -1.00
C LYS A 75 8.06 -0.66 -1.84
N VAL A 76 7.18 -0.40 -2.78
CA VAL A 76 6.64 -1.40 -3.70
C VAL A 76 7.35 -1.30 -5.05
N LYS A 77 8.05 -2.36 -5.43
CA LYS A 77 8.74 -2.50 -6.70
C LYS A 77 8.05 -3.51 -7.60
N LEU A 78 7.48 -3.03 -8.71
CA LEU A 78 6.89 -3.90 -9.73
C LEU A 78 7.99 -4.65 -10.49
N ARG A 79 7.87 -5.97 -10.60
CA ARG A 79 8.87 -6.85 -11.25
C ARG A 79 8.64 -6.99 -12.75
N LYS A 80 7.50 -6.54 -13.27
CA LYS A 80 7.17 -6.48 -14.69
C LYS A 80 6.75 -5.07 -15.08
N ARG A 81 6.92 -4.73 -16.35
CA ARG A 81 6.36 -3.51 -16.93
C ARG A 81 4.85 -3.65 -16.97
N VAL A 82 4.15 -2.62 -16.49
CA VAL A 82 2.70 -2.49 -16.55
C VAL A 82 2.34 -1.37 -17.51
N SER A 83 1.17 -1.46 -18.13
CA SER A 83 0.63 -0.35 -18.92
C SER A 83 0.31 0.86 -18.04
N ARG A 84 0.11 2.01 -18.67
CA ARG A 84 -0.23 3.25 -17.94
C ARG A 84 -1.60 3.14 -17.24
N GLU A 85 -2.54 2.42 -17.83
CA GLU A 85 -3.90 2.25 -17.28
C GLU A 85 -3.88 1.35 -16.05
N GLU A 86 -3.21 0.20 -16.15
CA GLU A 86 -2.95 -0.71 -15.04
C GLU A 86 -2.23 -0.03 -13.88
N TYR A 87 -1.21 0.78 -14.20
CA TYR A 87 -0.50 1.56 -13.18
C TYR A 87 -1.41 2.56 -12.48
N LYS A 88 -2.28 3.26 -13.21
CA LYS A 88 -3.24 4.21 -12.63
C LYS A 88 -4.25 3.51 -11.72
N ALA A 89 -4.76 2.36 -12.14
CA ALA A 89 -5.68 1.57 -11.33
C ALA A 89 -5.01 1.13 -10.03
N LEU A 90 -3.78 0.58 -10.11
CA LEU A 90 -3.01 0.19 -8.94
C LEU A 90 -2.74 1.37 -7.99
N MET A 91 -2.30 2.51 -8.52
CA MET A 91 -2.08 3.71 -7.71
C MET A 91 -3.36 4.16 -7.00
N GLY A 92 -4.51 4.10 -7.68
CA GLY A 92 -5.80 4.44 -7.08
C GLY A 92 -6.18 3.51 -5.92
N GLU A 93 -5.90 2.21 -6.01
CA GLU A 93 -6.12 1.30 -4.89
C GLU A 93 -5.14 1.54 -3.74
N LEU A 94 -3.87 1.81 -4.03
CA LEU A 94 -2.86 2.12 -3.02
C LEU A 94 -3.14 3.45 -2.30
N GLU A 95 -3.65 4.45 -3.01
CA GLU A 95 -4.06 5.75 -2.43
C GLU A 95 -5.26 5.62 -1.48
N LYS A 96 -6.08 4.56 -1.59
CA LYS A 96 -7.15 4.28 -0.61
C LYS A 96 -6.61 3.73 0.71
N LEU A 97 -5.47 3.06 0.68
CA LEU A 97 -4.83 2.53 1.89
C LEU A 97 -4.12 3.62 2.70
N GLY A 98 -3.65 4.67 2.03
CA GLY A 98 -2.95 5.78 2.63
C GLY A 98 -2.24 6.63 1.58
N ARG A 99 -1.28 7.45 2.01
CA ARG A 99 -0.53 8.31 1.09
C ARG A 99 0.44 7.49 0.25
N ALA A 100 0.22 7.43 -1.06
CA ALA A 100 1.10 6.73 -2.01
C ALA A 100 1.68 7.70 -3.06
N TRP A 101 2.93 7.50 -3.46
CA TRP A 101 3.55 8.29 -4.53
C TRP A 101 4.65 7.52 -5.25
N TRP A 102 4.95 7.96 -6.48
CA TRP A 102 6.05 7.41 -7.25
C TRP A 102 7.37 8.09 -6.92
N ASP A 103 8.38 7.31 -6.52
CA ASP A 103 9.75 7.77 -6.40
C ASP A 103 10.50 7.54 -7.72
N ARG A 104 10.93 8.62 -8.37
CA ARG A 104 11.63 8.55 -9.66
C ARG A 104 13.07 8.05 -9.54
N ASN A 105 13.72 8.28 -8.41
CA ASN A 105 15.13 7.95 -8.20
C ASN A 105 15.27 6.45 -7.96
N GLU A 106 14.44 5.91 -7.07
CA GLU A 106 14.45 4.48 -6.72
C GLU A 106 13.60 3.63 -7.68
N ARG A 107 12.73 4.28 -8.47
CA ARG A 107 11.76 3.63 -9.37
C ARG A 107 10.86 2.64 -8.63
N VAL A 108 10.31 3.11 -7.50
CA VAL A 108 9.39 2.36 -6.63
C VAL A 108 8.19 3.23 -6.28
N ILE A 109 7.08 2.58 -5.96
CA ILE A 109 5.93 3.25 -5.34
C ILE A 109 6.19 3.26 -3.84
N LYS A 110 6.17 4.43 -3.21
CA LYS A 110 6.25 4.57 -1.75
C LYS A 110 4.83 4.69 -1.21
N VAL A 111 4.50 3.89 -0.21
CA VAL A 111 3.22 3.92 0.52
C VAL A 111 3.53 4.22 1.97
N LEU A 112 2.91 5.26 2.52
CA LEU A 112 3.11 5.64 3.91
C LEU A 112 2.62 4.53 4.84
N ARG A 113 3.49 4.08 5.76
CA ARG A 113 3.20 3.02 6.73
C ARG A 113 2.54 3.56 7.99
N TYR A 114 2.98 4.71 8.48
CA TYR A 114 2.37 5.36 9.64
C TYR A 114 2.59 6.87 9.58
N GLU A 115 1.75 7.61 10.31
CA GLU A 115 1.95 9.01 10.64
C GLU A 115 2.47 9.12 12.06
N GLU A 116 3.35 10.07 12.32
CA GLU A 116 3.77 10.37 13.69
C GLU A 116 2.79 11.41 14.18
N ALA A 117 2.18 11.19 15.36
CA ALA A 117 1.42 12.25 15.99
C ALA A 117 2.37 13.46 16.14
N GLU A 118 1.97 14.62 15.59
CA GLU A 118 2.69 15.85 15.84
C GLU A 118 2.80 15.99 17.36
N ALA A 119 4.03 15.99 17.88
CA ALA A 119 4.27 16.29 19.29
C ALA A 119 3.68 17.69 19.51
N GLY A 120 2.52 17.75 20.17
CA GLY A 120 1.72 18.96 20.22
C GLY A 120 2.54 20.16 20.71
N GLU A 121 2.34 21.32 20.09
CA GLU A 121 2.42 22.55 20.85
C GLU A 121 1.35 22.42 21.95
N GLU A 122 1.76 22.05 23.15
CA GLU A 122 0.99 22.31 24.37
C GLU A 122 0.81 23.83 24.45
N VAL A 123 -0.25 24.36 23.83
CA VAL A 123 -0.76 25.68 24.18
C VAL A 123 -1.28 25.55 25.61
N LEU A 124 -0.42 25.85 26.58
CA LEU A 124 -0.85 26.10 27.95
C LEU A 124 -1.86 27.25 27.89
N GLU A 125 -3.16 26.95 27.98
CA GLU A 125 -4.18 27.94 28.29
C GLU A 125 -3.88 28.47 29.70
N VAL A 126 -3.12 29.55 29.78
CA VAL A 126 -2.93 30.27 31.04
C VAL A 126 -4.24 31.02 31.29
N GLU A 127 -5.13 30.44 32.10
CA GLU A 127 -6.21 31.21 32.70
C GLU A 127 -5.59 32.34 33.54
N GLU A 128 -5.65 33.56 33.02
CA GLU A 128 -5.24 34.75 33.74
C GLU A 128 -6.24 34.97 34.91
N ILE A 129 -5.86 34.55 36.11
CA ILE A 129 -6.60 34.86 37.32
C ILE A 129 -6.35 36.34 37.63
N VAL A 130 -7.23 37.21 37.16
CA VAL A 130 -7.26 38.63 37.53
C VAL A 130 -7.70 38.74 39.00
N VAL A 131 -6.74 38.76 39.92
CA VAL A 131 -7.00 39.12 41.32
C VAL A 131 -7.00 40.64 41.42
N ALA A 132 -8.17 41.26 41.31
CA ALA A 132 -8.34 42.67 41.66
C ALA A 132 -8.17 42.85 43.18
N PRO A 133 -7.28 43.73 43.67
CA PRO A 133 -7.16 44.00 45.10
C PRO A 133 -8.39 44.77 45.60
N LYS A 134 -9.00 44.29 46.69
CA LYS A 134 -10.01 45.02 47.45
C LYS A 134 -9.41 46.33 47.98
N GLU A 135 -9.96 47.46 47.55
CA GLU A 135 -9.75 48.73 48.23
C GLU A 135 -10.30 48.64 49.66
N VAL A 136 -9.46 49.02 50.63
CA VAL A 136 -9.82 49.13 52.04
C VAL A 136 -10.10 50.62 52.27
N GLU A 137 -11.33 50.96 52.63
CA GLU A 137 -11.73 52.30 53.03
C GLU A 137 -10.90 52.77 54.25
N ALA A 138 -10.41 54.00 54.19
CA ALA A 138 -9.82 54.73 55.31
C ALA A 138 -10.41 56.15 55.35
#